data_AF-A0A932VP71-F1
#
_entry.id   AF-A0A932VP71-F1
#
_cell.length_a   1.000
_cell.length_b   1.000
_cell.length_c   1.000
_cell.angle_alpha   90.00
_cell.angle_beta   90.00
_cell.angle_gamma   90.00
#
_symmetry.space_group_name_H-M   'P 1'
#
loop_
_entity.id
_entity.type
_entity.pdbx_description
1 polymer ?
#
loop_
_entity_poly.entity_id
_entity_poly.type
_entity_poly.pdbx_seq_one_letter_code
_entity_poly.pdbx_strand_id
1 'polypeptide(L)'
;MQGFKMKEQAIKNLNGRLTKSSDELMLDYENYLINRKLATNQKTVFIYDGARVLLTPRQIMVLELVASGFSNSKIARKLGVKVSAMKLLIYRLMRSLERALGENIDRFYLIIIAQRLGLNHD
;
A
#
# COMPACT_ATOMS: atom_id res chain seq x y z
N MET A 1 -19.03 -26.55 22.01
CA MET A 1 -18.90 -27.41 20.79
C MET A 1 -19.23 -26.71 19.46
N GLN A 2 -19.95 -25.57 19.43
CA GLN A 2 -20.34 -24.88 18.17
C GLN A 2 -19.18 -24.15 17.44
N GLY A 3 -18.18 -23.63 18.16
CA GLY A 3 -17.08 -22.86 17.57
C GLY A 3 -16.08 -23.67 16.73
N PHE A 4 -15.97 -24.98 16.96
CA PHE A 4 -15.12 -25.87 16.17
C PHE A 4 -15.72 -26.18 14.79
N LYS A 5 -17.04 -26.41 14.71
CA LYS A 5 -17.76 -26.65 13.44
C LYS A 5 -17.67 -25.45 12.48
N MET A 6 -17.66 -24.22 13.01
CA MET A 6 -17.50 -23.00 12.21
C MET A 6 -16.12 -22.89 11.57
N LYS A 7 -15.05 -23.28 12.29
CA LYS A 7 -13.68 -23.32 11.73
C LYS A 7 -13.52 -24.41 10.68
N GLU A 8 -14.06 -25.60 10.92
CA GLU A 8 -14.07 -26.69 9.94
C GLU A 8 -14.81 -26.31 8.65
N GLN A 9 -15.97 -25.67 8.76
CA GLN A 9 -16.72 -25.19 7.61
C GLN A 9 -15.93 -24.12 6.82
N ALA A 10 -15.25 -23.20 7.51
CA ALA A 10 -14.41 -22.19 6.87
C ALA A 10 -13.21 -22.81 6.13
N ILE A 11 -12.57 -23.83 6.71
CA ILE A 11 -11.45 -24.56 6.09
C ILE A 11 -11.95 -25.39 4.89
N LYS A 12 -13.13 -26.02 4.99
CA LYS A 12 -13.77 -26.73 3.87
C LYS A 12 -14.10 -25.79 2.71
N ASN A 13 -14.58 -24.58 3.01
CA ASN A 13 -14.90 -23.56 2.02
C ASN A 13 -13.63 -22.97 1.35
N LEU A 14 -12.52 -22.89 2.08
CA LEU A 14 -11.20 -22.55 1.52
C LEU A 14 -10.67 -23.65 0.59
N ASN A 15 -10.78 -24.91 1.01
CA ASN A 15 -10.34 -26.05 0.22
C ASN A 15 -11.20 -26.28 -1.04
N GLY A 16 -12.51 -26.01 -0.98
CA GLY A 16 -13.39 -26.07 -2.16
C GLY A 16 -13.14 -24.97 -3.20
N ARG A 17 -12.47 -23.87 -2.83
CA ARG A 17 -11.98 -22.86 -3.78
C ARG A 17 -10.67 -23.26 -4.44
N LEU A 18 -9.92 -24.19 -3.84
CA LEU A 18 -8.64 -24.72 -4.35
C LEU A 18 -8.83 -25.90 -5.31
N THR A 19 -10.06 -26.36 -5.55
CA THR A 19 -10.41 -27.45 -6.46
C THR A 19 -11.11 -26.97 -7.74
N LYS A 20 -10.78 -25.77 -8.21
CA LYS A 20 -11.28 -25.29 -9.51
C LYS A 20 -10.47 -25.93 -10.63
N SER A 21 -11.13 -26.40 -11.69
CA SER A 21 -10.45 -27.01 -12.83
C SER A 21 -9.59 -25.97 -13.58
N SER A 22 -8.63 -26.45 -14.36
CA SER A 22 -7.73 -25.59 -15.17
C SER A 22 -8.47 -24.60 -16.08
N ASP A 23 -9.70 -24.90 -16.47
CA ASP A 23 -10.52 -24.03 -17.32
C ASP A 23 -11.24 -22.92 -16.54
N GLU A 24 -11.57 -23.13 -15.26
CA GLU A 24 -12.16 -22.09 -14.38
C GLU A 24 -11.11 -21.06 -13.91
N LEU A 25 -9.84 -21.44 -13.90
CA LEU A 25 -8.72 -20.56 -13.57
C LEU A 25 -8.36 -19.60 -14.72
N MET A 26 -8.86 -19.85 -15.93
CA MET A 26 -8.33 -19.19 -17.12
C MET A 26 -8.77 -17.74 -17.33
N LEU A 27 -9.79 -17.18 -16.64
CA LEU A 27 -10.16 -15.75 -16.75
C LEU A 27 -11.24 -15.33 -15.74
N ASP A 28 -11.03 -15.55 -14.45
CA ASP A 28 -11.91 -14.97 -13.42
C ASP A 28 -11.62 -13.48 -13.24
N TYR A 29 -12.01 -12.68 -14.24
CA TYR A 29 -11.75 -11.24 -14.30
C TYR A 29 -12.35 -10.52 -13.09
N GLU A 30 -13.48 -11.00 -12.57
CA GLU A 30 -14.08 -10.50 -11.33
C GLU A 30 -13.17 -10.74 -10.13
N ASN A 31 -12.64 -11.97 -9.94
CA ASN A 31 -11.66 -12.22 -8.90
C ASN A 31 -10.35 -11.44 -9.13
N TYR A 32 -9.89 -11.26 -10.38
CA TYR A 32 -8.76 -10.39 -10.69
C TYR A 32 -9.02 -8.93 -10.28
N LEU A 33 -10.18 -8.37 -10.62
CA LEU A 33 -10.56 -7.01 -10.23
C LEU A 33 -10.67 -6.85 -8.72
N ILE A 34 -11.26 -7.83 -8.04
CA ILE A 34 -11.36 -7.88 -6.58
C ILE A 34 -9.96 -7.92 -5.97
N ASN A 35 -9.10 -8.85 -6.41
CA ASN A 35 -7.73 -8.99 -5.90
C ASN A 35 -6.90 -7.74 -6.19
N ARG A 36 -7.05 -7.14 -7.37
CA ARG A 36 -6.42 -5.86 -7.72
C ARG A 36 -6.89 -4.74 -6.79
N LYS A 37 -8.20 -4.62 -6.56
CA LYS A 37 -8.78 -3.61 -5.65
C LYS A 37 -8.28 -3.80 -4.22
N LEU A 38 -8.27 -5.03 -3.72
CA LEU A 38 -7.75 -5.40 -2.41
C LEU A 38 -6.27 -5.05 -2.27
N ALA A 39 -5.44 -5.46 -3.24
CA ALA A 39 -4.01 -5.15 -3.26
C ALA A 39 -3.73 -3.64 -3.31
N THR A 40 -4.50 -2.88 -4.09
CA THR A 40 -4.33 -1.41 -4.16
C THR A 40 -4.73 -0.68 -2.89
N ASN A 41 -5.65 -1.24 -2.10
CA ASN A 41 -6.16 -0.64 -0.86
C ASN A 41 -5.48 -1.18 0.40
N GLN A 42 -4.64 -2.21 0.28
CA GLN A 42 -3.88 -2.72 1.40
C GLN A 42 -2.97 -1.60 1.92
N LYS A 43 -3.07 -1.32 3.23
CA LYS A 43 -2.24 -0.33 3.90
C LYS A 43 -1.39 -0.99 4.96
N THR A 44 -0.11 -0.68 4.96
CA THR A 44 0.81 -1.03 6.03
C THR A 44 0.66 -0.01 7.15
N VAL A 45 0.57 -0.51 8.39
CA VAL A 45 0.51 0.31 9.60
C VAL A 45 1.93 0.62 10.05
N PHE A 46 2.21 1.89 10.24
CA PHE A 46 3.45 2.41 10.81
C PHE A 46 3.13 3.18 12.09
N ILE A 47 4.08 3.19 13.03
CA ILE A 47 4.01 4.02 14.23
C ILE A 47 5.05 5.13 14.07
N TYR A 48 4.60 6.38 14.15
CA TYR A 48 5.45 7.57 14.09
C TYR A 48 5.10 8.46 15.27
N ASP A 49 6.05 8.69 16.17
CA ASP A 49 5.88 9.53 17.37
C ASP A 49 4.55 9.28 18.13
N GLY A 50 4.21 7.99 18.29
CA GLY A 50 2.98 7.55 18.98
C GLY A 50 1.70 7.58 18.13
N ALA A 51 1.74 8.16 16.93
CA ALA A 51 0.62 8.19 16.00
C ALA A 51 0.64 7.00 15.02
N ARG A 52 -0.56 6.53 14.63
CA ARG A 52 -0.73 5.47 13.63
C ARG A 52 -0.80 6.07 12.22
N VAL A 53 0.12 5.66 11.37
CA VAL A 53 0.20 6.07 9.97
C VAL A 53 -0.12 4.88 9.07
N LEU A 54 -1.02 5.07 8.10
CA LEU A 54 -1.46 4.02 7.17
C LEU A 54 -1.04 4.36 5.74
N LEU A 55 -0.09 3.61 5.17
CA LEU A 55 0.43 3.86 3.83
C LEU A 55 0.20 2.67 2.90
N THR A 56 -0.18 2.93 1.65
CA THR A 56 -0.24 1.91 0.61
C THR A 56 1.17 1.53 0.14
N PRO A 57 1.38 0.35 -0.47
CA PRO A 57 2.67 -0.02 -1.05
C PRO A 57 3.25 1.04 -1.99
N ARG A 58 2.39 1.66 -2.81
CA ARG A 58 2.81 2.72 -3.74
C ARG A 58 3.24 4.00 -3.01
N GLN A 59 2.61 4.32 -1.89
CA GLN A 59 3.01 5.46 -1.05
C GLN A 59 4.34 5.21 -0.36
N ILE A 60 4.57 4.00 0.16
CA ILE A 60 5.84 3.58 0.77
C ILE A 60 6.98 3.70 -0.24
N MET A 61 6.82 3.13 -1.44
CA MET A 61 7.83 3.25 -2.50
C MET A 61 8.16 4.71 -2.87
N VAL A 62 7.14 5.57 -2.94
CA VAL A 62 7.39 7.00 -3.23
C VAL A 62 8.10 7.69 -2.09
N LEU A 63 7.73 7.37 -0.84
CA LEU A 63 8.35 7.91 0.36
C LEU A 63 9.86 7.54 0.41
N GLU A 64 10.19 6.27 0.17
CA GLU A 64 11.58 5.78 0.07
C GLU A 64 12.39 6.52 -1.02
N LEU A 65 11.79 6.72 -2.20
CA LEU A 65 12.45 7.43 -3.29
C LEU A 65 12.62 8.93 -3.00
N VAL A 66 11.67 9.54 -2.28
CA VAL A 66 11.82 10.93 -1.82
C VAL A 66 12.96 11.03 -0.80
N ALA A 67 13.03 10.08 0.16
CA ALA A 67 14.08 10.01 1.16
C ALA A 67 15.47 9.79 0.55
N SER A 68 15.54 9.01 -0.53
CA SER A 68 16.75 8.81 -1.34
C SER A 68 17.12 10.04 -2.22
N GLY A 69 16.42 11.17 -2.08
CA GLY A 69 16.73 12.41 -2.79
C GLY A 69 16.27 12.49 -4.25
N PHE A 70 15.43 11.56 -4.73
CA PHE A 70 14.94 11.62 -6.10
C PHE A 70 13.93 12.76 -6.29
N SER A 71 14.07 13.54 -7.36
CA SER A 71 13.08 14.56 -7.75
C SER A 71 11.82 13.92 -8.35
N ASN A 72 10.69 14.64 -8.35
CA ASN A 72 9.42 14.13 -8.91
C ASN A 72 9.57 13.58 -10.34
N SER A 73 10.38 14.25 -11.17
CA SER A 73 10.65 13.81 -12.54
C SER A 73 11.47 12.52 -12.58
N LYS A 74 12.47 12.35 -11.70
CA LYS A 74 13.24 11.11 -11.60
C LYS A 74 12.36 9.95 -11.10
N ILE A 75 11.55 10.17 -10.06
CA ILE A 75 10.61 9.18 -9.53
C ILE A 75 9.59 8.77 -10.60
N ALA A 76 9.02 9.75 -11.30
CA ALA A 76 8.05 9.52 -12.37
C ALA A 76 8.64 8.64 -13.49
N ARG A 77 9.86 8.93 -13.94
CA ARG A 77 10.58 8.09 -14.91
C ARG A 77 10.85 6.68 -14.38
N LYS A 78 11.35 6.55 -13.15
CA LYS A 78 11.65 5.25 -12.53
C LYS A 78 10.41 4.36 -12.44
N LEU A 79 9.24 4.98 -12.24
CA LEU A 79 7.97 4.27 -12.05
C LEU A 79 7.07 4.23 -13.29
N GLY A 80 7.54 4.72 -14.45
CA GLY A 80 6.80 4.69 -15.72
C GLY A 80 5.50 5.51 -15.71
N VAL A 81 5.44 6.63 -14.98
CA VAL A 81 4.24 7.47 -14.85
C VAL A 81 4.47 8.91 -15.30
N LYS A 82 3.38 9.61 -15.62
CA LYS A 82 3.42 11.06 -15.90
C LYS A 82 3.86 11.83 -14.65
N VAL A 83 4.65 12.90 -14.83
CA VAL A 83 5.09 13.77 -13.72
C VAL A 83 3.92 14.38 -12.97
N SER A 84 2.83 14.73 -13.66
CA SER A 84 1.60 15.25 -13.04
C SER A 84 0.94 14.22 -12.09
N ALA A 85 0.91 12.94 -12.49
CA ALA A 85 0.42 11.87 -11.62
C ALA A 85 1.32 11.68 -10.39
N MET A 86 2.64 11.83 -10.54
CA MET A 86 3.58 11.78 -9.41
C MET A 86 3.37 12.96 -8.44
N LYS A 87 3.16 14.18 -8.96
CA LYS A 87 2.81 15.36 -8.13
C LYS A 87 1.54 15.10 -7.32
N LEU A 88 0.49 14.57 -7.97
CA LEU A 88 -0.77 14.25 -7.30
C LEU A 88 -0.60 13.17 -6.22
N LEU A 89 0.20 12.14 -6.50
CA LEU A 89 0.49 11.08 -5.56
C LEU A 89 1.23 11.59 -4.31
N ILE A 90 2.25 12.44 -4.50
CA ILE A 90 2.99 13.08 -3.40
C ILE A 90 2.08 14.01 -2.60
N TYR A 91 1.23 14.81 -3.26
CA TYR A 91 0.23 15.62 -2.58
C TYR A 91 -0.71 14.78 -1.71
N ARG A 92 -1.23 13.66 -2.24
CA ARG A 92 -2.10 12.74 -1.49
C ARG A 92 -1.38 12.06 -0.33
N LEU A 93 -0.09 11.74 -0.49
CA LEU A 93 0.76 11.22 0.57
C LEU A 93 0.89 12.24 1.71
N MET A 94 1.32 13.46 1.42
CA MET A 94 1.45 14.55 2.41
C MET A 94 0.11 14.76 3.12
N ARG A 95 -1.00 14.90 2.38
CA ARG A 95 -2.33 15.10 2.97
C ARG A 95 -2.80 13.93 3.84
N SER A 96 -2.37 12.70 3.54
CA SER A 96 -2.69 11.54 4.37
C SER A 96 -1.91 11.55 5.68
N LEU A 97 -0.63 11.94 5.62
CA LEU A 97 0.22 12.06 6.79
C LEU A 97 -0.21 13.25 7.66
N GLU A 98 -0.58 14.40 7.08
CA GLU A 98 -1.07 15.58 7.82
C GLU A 98 -2.28 15.22 8.69
N ARG A 99 -3.23 14.46 8.12
CA ARG A 99 -4.42 14.01 8.87
C ARG A 99 -4.08 13.03 9.98
N ALA A 100 -3.03 12.22 9.82
CA ALA A 100 -2.63 11.23 10.80
C ALA A 100 -1.81 11.84 11.94
N LEU A 101 -0.97 12.84 11.62
CA LEU A 101 -0.03 13.45 12.56
C LEU A 101 -0.54 14.75 13.17
N GLY A 102 -1.50 15.43 12.53
CA GLY A 102 -2.04 16.71 13.01
C GLY A 102 -1.16 17.93 12.71
N GLU A 103 -0.15 17.78 11.85
CA GLU A 103 0.82 18.83 11.52
C GLU A 103 0.88 19.08 10.00
N ASN A 104 1.43 20.23 9.59
CA ASN A 104 1.68 20.51 8.18
C ASN A 104 2.88 19.71 7.69
N ILE A 105 2.76 19.06 6.52
CA ILE A 105 3.81 18.18 5.99
C ILE A 105 4.23 18.67 4.62
N ASP A 106 5.48 19.09 4.55
CA ASP A 106 6.15 19.42 3.31
C ASP A 106 7.03 18.27 2.83
N ARG A 107 7.72 18.49 1.70
CA ARG A 107 8.60 17.47 1.10
C ARG A 107 9.77 17.12 2.01
N PHE A 108 10.33 18.08 2.74
CA PHE A 108 11.47 17.82 3.60
C PHE A 108 11.06 16.94 4.78
N TYR A 109 9.88 17.20 5.34
CA TYR A 109 9.34 16.40 6.43
C TYR A 109 9.08 14.94 6.01
N LEU A 110 8.71 14.69 4.73
CA LEU A 110 8.65 13.32 4.21
C LEU A 110 9.98 12.56 4.36
N ILE A 111 11.12 13.22 4.22
CA ILE A 111 12.44 12.60 4.39
C ILE A 111 12.60 12.16 5.84
N ILE A 112 12.32 13.05 6.81
CA ILE A 112 12.41 12.75 8.24
C ILE A 112 11.48 11.59 8.61
N ILE A 113 10.24 11.60 8.09
CA ILE A 113 9.27 10.52 8.32
C ILE A 113 9.82 9.19 7.79
N ALA A 114 10.32 9.15 6.56
CA ALA A 114 10.90 7.94 5.99
C ALA A 114 12.04 7.39 6.85
N GLN A 115 12.97 8.25 7.29
CA GLN A 115 14.09 7.87 8.15
C GLN A 115 13.60 7.28 9.48
N ARG A 116 12.63 7.93 10.14
CA ARG A 116 12.05 7.47 11.41
C ARG A 116 11.28 6.16 11.28
N LEU A 117 10.70 5.91 10.12
CA LEU A 117 10.02 4.66 9.81
C LEU A 117 10.97 3.53 9.38
N GLY A 118 12.28 3.79 9.30
CA GLY A 118 13.27 2.82 8.81
C GLY A 118 13.17 2.54 7.30
N LEU A 119 12.58 3.46 6.55
CA LEU A 119 12.37 3.36 5.09
C LEU A 119 13.51 4.05 4.34
N ASN A 120 14.75 3.61 4.58
CA ASN A 120 15.91 4.04 3.80
C ASN A 120 16.62 2.81 3.22
N HIS A 121 17.04 2.92 1.96
CA HIS A 121 18.06 2.03 1.42
C HIS A 121 19.40 2.73 1.59
N ASP A 122 20.17 2.28 2.58
CA ASP A 122 21.63 2.34 2.51
C ASP A 122 22.12 1.28 1.50
#